data_AF-A0A2A5AAB0-F1
#
_entry.id   AF-A0A2A5AAB0-F1
#
_cell.length_a   1.000
_cell.length_b   1.000
_cell.length_c   1.000
_cell.angle_alpha   90.00
_cell.angle_beta   90.00
_cell.angle_gamma   90.00
#
_symmetry.space_group_name_H-M   'P 1'
#
loop_
_entity.id
_entity.type
_entity.pdbx_description
1 polymer ?
#
loop_
_entity_poly.entity_id
_entity_poly.type
_entity_poly.pdbx_seq_one_letter_code
_entity_poly.pdbx_strand_id
1 'polypeptide(L)'
;DYLELKSHKKPNDYLFSRPDGIQLHEDFISKLFKKSARRVGIDRRSITCHSLRHMFATVAKENNIPIEDISDVLGHAELSTTSDIYVHRGEENKNKALESVDRVLGE
;
A
#
# COMPACT_ATOMS: atom_id res chain seq x y z
N ASP A 1 16.72 -2.82 -1.83
CA ASP A 1 15.51 -3.50 -1.35
C ASP A 1 14.69 -2.51 -0.51
N TYR A 2 13.37 -2.40 -0.72
CA TYR A 2 12.51 -1.46 0.01
C TYR A 2 12.50 -1.72 1.52
N LEU A 3 12.69 -2.97 1.91
CA LEU A 3 12.78 -3.40 3.31
C LEU A 3 14.01 -2.82 4.03
N GLU A 4 15.14 -2.67 3.33
CA GLU A 4 16.36 -2.04 3.84
C GLU A 4 16.20 -0.54 4.10
N LEU A 5 15.36 0.14 3.30
CA LEU A 5 15.06 1.57 3.41
C LEU A 5 14.04 1.90 4.50
N LYS A 6 13.23 0.92 4.92
CA LYS A 6 12.27 1.06 6.05
C LYS A 6 12.96 1.08 7.41
N SER A 7 14.17 0.54 7.50
CA SER A 7 15.02 0.61 8.69
C SER A 7 15.42 2.08 8.91
N HIS A 8 14.71 2.80 9.77
CA HIS A 8 15.10 4.15 10.19
C HIS A 8 16.43 4.08 10.96
N LYS A 9 17.56 4.15 10.24
CA LYS A 9 18.90 4.00 10.83
C LYS A 9 19.28 5.24 11.66
N LYS A 10 18.61 6.38 11.47
CA LYS A 10 18.82 7.63 12.23
C LYS A 10 17.50 8.35 12.54
N PRO A 11 17.41 9.13 13.63
CA PRO A 11 16.29 10.05 13.85
C PRO A 11 16.22 11.07 12.72
N ASN A 12 15.01 11.34 12.21
CA ASN A 12 14.72 12.16 11.01
C ASN A 12 15.19 11.59 9.65
N ASP A 13 15.49 10.30 9.57
CA ASP A 13 15.76 9.61 8.30
C ASP A 13 14.44 9.12 7.68
N TYR A 14 13.66 10.06 7.13
CA TYR A 14 12.40 9.76 6.48
C TYR A 14 12.64 9.37 5.02
N LEU A 15 12.12 8.21 4.59
CA LEU A 15 12.14 7.79 3.19
C LEU A 15 11.43 8.81 2.27
N PHE A 16 10.33 9.37 2.77
CA PHE A 16 9.59 10.44 2.10
C PHE A 16 9.60 11.68 2.97
N SER A 17 10.45 12.63 2.59
CA SER A 17 10.54 13.95 3.22
C SER A 17 10.29 15.05 2.20
N ARG A 18 10.08 16.25 2.71
CA ARG A 18 10.26 17.46 1.92
C ARG A 18 11.75 17.62 1.51
N PRO A 19 12.07 18.49 0.54
CA PRO A 19 13.45 18.76 0.13
C PRO A 19 14.35 19.28 1.26
N ASP A 20 13.75 19.86 2.31
CA ASP A 20 14.42 20.35 3.52
C ASP A 20 14.66 19.24 4.58
N GLY A 21 14.33 17.97 4.26
CA GLY A 21 14.50 16.82 5.17
C GLY A 21 13.40 16.69 6.23
N ILE A 22 12.40 17.57 6.22
CA ILE A 22 11.30 17.55 7.19
C ILE A 22 10.27 16.48 6.79
N GLN A 23 9.70 15.80 7.79
CA GLN A 23 8.60 14.87 7.61
C GLN A 23 7.46 15.50 6.82
N LEU A 24 6.88 14.75 5.90
CA LEU A 24 5.66 15.18 5.21
C LEU A 24 4.50 15.25 6.22
N HIS A 25 3.66 16.27 6.07
CA HIS A 25 2.40 16.35 6.81
C HIS A 25 1.53 15.13 6.49
N GLU A 26 0.79 14.59 7.47
CA GLU A 26 -0.04 13.39 7.33
C GLU A 26 -0.99 13.42 6.11
N ASP A 27 -1.68 14.55 5.92
CA ASP A 27 -2.56 14.77 4.77
C ASP A 27 -1.88 14.95 3.41
N PHE A 28 -0.56 15.12 3.36
CA PHE A 28 0.13 15.52 2.14
C PHE A 28 -0.13 14.54 0.99
N ILE A 29 -0.02 13.23 1.27
CA ILE A 29 -0.28 12.17 0.30
C ILE A 29 -1.74 12.17 -0.14
N SER A 30 -2.68 12.29 0.80
CA SER A 30 -4.11 12.37 0.51
C SER A 30 -4.47 13.58 -0.38
N LYS A 31 -3.86 14.74 -0.13
CA LYS A 31 -4.04 15.96 -0.94
C LYS A 31 -3.42 15.81 -2.31
N LEU A 32 -2.22 15.25 -2.40
CA LEU A 32 -1.53 14.97 -3.66
C LEU A 32 -2.32 14.00 -4.53
N PHE A 33 -2.86 12.93 -3.94
CA PHE A 33 -3.69 11.95 -4.62
C PHE A 33 -4.96 12.57 -5.18
N LYS A 34 -5.72 13.31 -4.35
CA LYS A 34 -6.94 14.03 -4.80
C LYS A 34 -6.64 15.06 -5.90
N LYS A 35 -5.49 15.73 -5.84
CA LYS A 35 -5.04 16.66 -6.89
C LYS A 35 -4.76 15.92 -8.20
N SER A 36 -4.17 14.73 -8.13
CA SER A 36 -3.86 13.90 -9.29
C SER A 36 -5.13 13.31 -9.92
N ALA A 37 -6.06 12.80 -9.10
CA ALA A 37 -7.39 12.35 -9.54
C ALA A 37 -8.14 13.42 -10.35
N ARG A 38 -8.15 14.66 -9.84
CA ARG A 38 -8.78 15.79 -10.53
C ARG A 38 -8.14 16.10 -11.87
N ARG A 39 -6.81 15.95 -12.02
CA ARG A 39 -6.10 16.24 -13.29
C ARG A 39 -6.51 15.29 -14.41
N VAL A 40 -6.90 14.07 -14.07
CA VAL A 40 -7.36 13.05 -15.03
C VAL A 40 -8.89 12.96 -15.12
N GLY A 41 -9.61 13.92 -14.54
CA GLY A 41 -11.07 13.99 -14.63
C GLY A 41 -11.84 13.06 -13.66
N ILE A 42 -11.16 12.43 -12.70
CA ILE A 42 -11.81 11.58 -11.69
C ILE A 42 -12.34 12.44 -10.53
N ASP A 43 -13.57 12.15 -10.07
CA ASP A 43 -14.13 12.81 -8.89
C ASP A 43 -13.30 12.49 -7.63
N ARG A 44 -12.78 13.53 -6.97
CA ARG A 44 -12.03 13.41 -5.72
C ARG A 44 -12.82 12.81 -4.55
N ARG A 45 -14.16 12.75 -4.65
CA ARG A 45 -15.04 12.13 -3.64
C ARG A 45 -15.19 10.63 -3.84
N SER A 46 -14.92 10.12 -5.05
CA SER A 46 -15.09 8.69 -5.35
C SER A 46 -13.85 7.86 -5.03
N ILE A 47 -12.66 8.46 -4.98
CA ILE A 47 -11.41 7.72 -4.74
C ILE A 47 -10.53 8.33 -3.64
N THR A 48 -9.92 7.44 -2.86
CA THR A 48 -8.94 7.77 -1.81
C THR A 48 -7.72 6.84 -1.90
N CYS A 49 -6.67 7.09 -1.11
CA CYS A 49 -5.55 6.15 -1.01
C CYS A 49 -5.98 4.76 -0.50
N HIS A 50 -7.02 4.68 0.35
CA HIS A 50 -7.59 3.39 0.77
C HIS A 50 -8.27 2.66 -0.39
N SER A 51 -8.83 3.38 -1.37
CA SER A 51 -9.40 2.78 -2.57
C SER A 51 -8.35 2.01 -3.37
N LEU A 52 -7.11 2.51 -3.45
CA LEU A 52 -5.99 1.78 -4.07
C LEU A 52 -5.62 0.52 -3.28
N ARG A 53 -5.63 0.60 -1.95
CA ARG A 53 -5.37 -0.54 -1.06
C ARG A 53 -6.43 -1.64 -1.23
N HIS A 54 -7.70 -1.27 -1.31
CA HIS A 54 -8.79 -2.21 -1.58
C HIS A 54 -8.69 -2.80 -2.99
N MET A 55 -8.33 -1.99 -3.99
CA MET A 55 -8.10 -2.51 -5.34
C MET A 55 -7.01 -3.58 -5.34
N PHE A 56 -5.89 -3.36 -4.65
CA PHE A 56 -4.84 -4.37 -4.47
C PHE A 56 -5.41 -5.67 -3.88
N ALA A 57 -6.16 -5.58 -2.78
CA ALA A 57 -6.75 -6.74 -2.13
C ALA A 57 -7.71 -7.51 -3.05
N THR A 58 -8.56 -6.79 -3.79
CA THR A 58 -9.51 -7.38 -4.75
C THR A 58 -8.76 -8.10 -5.87
N VAL A 59 -7.79 -7.44 -6.52
CA VAL A 59 -7.03 -8.03 -7.63
C VAL A 59 -6.24 -9.26 -7.17
N ALA A 60 -5.59 -9.19 -6.00
CA ALA A 60 -4.86 -10.33 -5.46
C ALA A 60 -5.82 -11.50 -5.15
N LYS A 61 -6.99 -11.22 -4.58
CA LYS A 61 -8.02 -12.24 -4.30
C LYS A 61 -8.57 -12.86 -5.59
N GLU A 62 -8.82 -12.07 -6.63
CA GLU A 62 -9.27 -12.56 -7.94
C GLU A 62 -8.24 -13.49 -8.59
N ASN A 63 -6.95 -13.32 -8.26
CA ASN A 63 -5.86 -14.20 -8.68
C ASN A 63 -5.67 -15.41 -7.74
N ASN A 64 -6.65 -15.73 -6.89
CA ASN A 64 -6.64 -16.86 -5.95
C ASN A 64 -5.50 -16.84 -4.93
N ILE A 65 -5.00 -15.65 -4.57
CA ILE A 65 -4.01 -15.51 -3.50
C ILE A 65 -4.73 -15.63 -2.15
N PRO A 66 -4.20 -16.43 -1.20
CA PRO A 66 -4.78 -16.55 0.13
C PRO A 66 -4.91 -15.19 0.83
N ILE A 67 -6.05 -14.96 1.50
CA ILE A 67 -6.34 -13.66 2.15
C ILE A 67 -5.33 -13.32 3.24
N GLU A 68 -4.73 -14.34 3.85
CA GLU A 68 -3.68 -14.26 4.85
C GLU A 68 -2.41 -13.65 4.24
N ASP A 69 -2.01 -14.10 3.05
CA ASP A 69 -0.84 -13.58 2.33
C ASP A 69 -1.08 -12.15 1.83
N ILE A 70 -2.32 -11.84 1.40
CA ILE A 70 -2.73 -10.47 1.03
C ILE A 70 -2.61 -9.53 2.24
N SER A 71 -3.08 -9.97 3.40
CA SER A 71 -3.02 -9.22 4.66
C SER A 71 -1.58 -8.93 5.08
N ASP A 72 -0.71 -9.93 4.94
CA ASP A 72 0.73 -9.81 5.20
C ASP A 72 1.41 -8.74 4.31
N VAL A 73 1.07 -8.69 3.02
CA VAL A 73 1.64 -7.72 2.07
C VAL A 73 1.12 -6.31 2.33
N LEU A 74 -0.17 -6.16 2.62
CA LEU A 74 -0.75 -4.86 2.95
C LEU A 74 -0.23 -4.34 4.29
N GLY A 75 0.14 -5.23 5.21
CA GLY A 75 0.56 -4.92 6.56
C GLY A 75 -0.63 -4.68 7.49
N HIS A 76 -0.49 -5.15 8.73
CA HIS A 76 -1.49 -5.23 9.82
C HIS A 76 -2.19 -3.92 10.25
N ALA A 77 -2.01 -2.80 9.55
CA ALA A 77 -2.52 -1.48 9.97
C ALA A 77 -4.06 -1.35 9.90
N GLU A 78 -4.77 -2.26 9.24
CA GLU A 78 -6.23 -2.29 9.24
C GLU A 78 -6.78 -3.71 9.45
N LEU A 79 -6.40 -4.34 10.56
CA LEU A 79 -7.12 -5.48 11.14
C LEU A 79 -8.52 -5.09 11.65
N SER A 80 -8.96 -3.84 11.52
CA SER A 80 -10.22 -3.33 12.08
C SER A 80 -11.50 -3.95 11.48
N THR A 81 -11.41 -4.81 10.46
CA THR A 81 -12.59 -5.54 9.94
C THR A 81 -12.39 -7.06 9.82
N THR A 82 -11.23 -7.61 10.19
CA THR A 82 -11.08 -9.07 10.35
C THR A 82 -9.95 -9.36 11.33
N SER A 83 -10.12 -8.89 12.57
CA SER A 83 -9.22 -9.15 13.71
C SER A 83 -9.43 -10.55 14.27
N ASP A 84 -9.22 -11.56 13.44
CA ASP A 84 -8.97 -12.89 13.97
C ASP A 84 -8.06 -13.63 12.99
N ILE A 85 -6.87 -13.92 13.53
CA ILE A 85 -6.02 -15.08 13.28
C ILE A 85 -4.89 -15.05 12.22
N TYR A 86 -3.74 -15.58 12.69
CA TYR A 86 -2.59 -16.23 12.03
C TYR A 86 -1.42 -15.31 11.59
N VAL A 87 -0.15 -15.49 12.01
CA VAL A 87 0.84 -16.61 12.12
C VAL A 87 1.78 -16.67 10.89
N HIS A 88 3.07 -16.38 11.14
CA HIS A 88 4.19 -16.25 10.20
C HIS A 88 4.21 -17.24 9.03
N ARG A 89 4.18 -16.74 7.78
CA ARG A 89 4.47 -17.51 6.55
C ARG A 89 5.31 -16.73 5.51
N GLY A 90 5.95 -17.52 4.63
CA GLY A 90 7.17 -17.18 3.88
C GLY A 90 7.02 -16.30 2.63
N GLU A 91 8.16 -15.84 2.12
CA GLU A 91 8.27 -14.79 1.08
C GLU A 91 7.69 -15.15 -0.30
N GLU A 92 7.59 -16.44 -0.64
CA GLU A 92 7.18 -16.88 -1.99
C GLU A 92 5.75 -16.44 -2.36
N ASN A 93 4.79 -16.54 -1.44
CA ASN A 93 3.42 -16.14 -1.71
C ASN A 93 3.25 -14.61 -1.76
N LYS A 94 4.11 -13.86 -1.06
CA LYS A 94 4.13 -12.39 -1.09
C LYS A 94 4.54 -11.89 -2.47
N ASN A 95 5.54 -12.55 -3.07
CA ASN A 95 5.99 -12.22 -4.41
C ASN A 95 4.92 -12.50 -5.46
N LYS A 96 4.22 -13.64 -5.37
CA LYS A 96 3.08 -13.95 -6.26
C LYS A 96 1.96 -12.90 -6.17
N ALA A 97 1.70 -12.37 -4.97
CA ALA A 97 0.73 -11.30 -4.80
C ALA A 97 1.11 -10.02 -5.53
N LEU A 98 2.36 -9.59 -5.39
CA LEU A 98 2.89 -8.42 -6.08
C LEU A 98 2.89 -8.60 -7.61
N GLU A 99 3.37 -9.75 -8.10
CA GLU A 99 3.39 -10.07 -9.54
C GLU A 99 1.99 -10.10 -10.15
N SER A 100 0.99 -10.63 -9.42
CA SER A 100 -0.38 -10.71 -9.92
C SER A 100 -1.00 -9.33 -10.15
N VAL A 101 -0.72 -8.38 -9.25
CA VAL A 101 -1.24 -7.01 -9.34
C VAL A 101 -0.47 -6.24 -10.40
N ASP A 102 0.86 -6.39 -10.46
CA ASP A 102 1.71 -5.78 -11.48
C ASP A 102 1.27 -6.16 -12.89
N ARG A 103 0.97 -7.44 -13.13
CA ARG A 103 0.45 -7.93 -14.41
C ARG A 103 -0.86 -7.27 -14.83
N VAL A 104 -1.76 -6.98 -13.88
CA VAL A 104 -3.07 -6.36 -14.17
C VAL A 104 -2.96 -4.85 -14.37
N LEU A 105 -1.99 -4.20 -13.73
CA LEU A 105 -1.80 -2.75 -13.79
C LEU A 105 -0.77 -2.29 -14.82
N GLY A 106 0.12 -3.18 -15.28
CA GLY A 106 1.19 -2.90 -16.24
C GLY A 106 0.80 -3.06 -17.71
N GLU A 107 -0.41 -3.55 -17.99
CA GLU A 107 -1.04 -3.58 -19.33
C GLU A 107 -1.89 -2.33 -19.58
#